data_AF-A0A956EKR1-F1
#
_entry.id   AF-A0A956EKR1-F1
#
_cell.length_a   1.000
_cell.length_b   1.000
_cell.length_c   1.000
_cell.angle_alpha   90.00
_cell.angle_beta   90.00
_cell.angle_gamma   90.00
#
_symmetry.space_group_name_H-M   'P 1'
#
loop_
_entity.id
_entity.type
_entity.pdbx_description
1 polymer ?
#
loop_
_entity_poly.entity_id
_entity_poly.type
_entity_poly.pdbx_seq_one_letter_code
_entity_poly.pdbx_strand_id
1 'polypeptide(L)'
;GLAFSRSVALFGRAATPLGGRASVLLGTLACASLLAACETPPQAAPSVAYEDYRASYERALCEWRASCNLEESAERCIETRLLDRADDYVERAIEAGTIRYDGEMGYQCILEIRERTCDWMVEDPTPSCPHVFEGRVAPEEPCLISDECIGGGTCGFNPLTCTEMCCAGECRLPRPPAEVGDSCASNTIDCAEGTYCAIDPMTFQRTVCVAGGKVGAACGGDTNAGCDVDGYCDFNMGICRPKIAAGAVCQYSDSCQAPGRCEYVDQNYVEQRCVVPVALGEACNRIVGDFACKDFGARCGVSGVCELAPGAGEPCPDEACAAFAYCVDGTCALAVDEGGACGWTGGDYYGGYVPCAGDLRCDSVDYDSSVCVIPESENASCEVPGQPIEVSM
;
A
#
# COMPACT_ATOMS: atom_id res chain seq x y z
N GLY A 1 -34.58 35.15 -42.90
CA GLY A 1 -35.97 35.60 -42.67
C GLY A 1 -36.41 35.04 -41.35
N LEU A 2 -36.76 35.95 -40.42
CA LEU A 2 -37.36 35.76 -39.09
C LEU A 2 -36.54 34.93 -38.07
N ALA A 3 -36.40 35.27 -36.79
CA ALA A 3 -36.33 36.51 -36.00
C ALA A 3 -36.23 36.04 -34.53
N PHE A 4 -35.22 36.55 -33.81
CA PHE A 4 -35.09 36.72 -32.35
C PHE A 4 -36.24 36.28 -31.41
N SER A 5 -35.89 35.61 -30.30
CA SER A 5 -36.05 36.23 -28.97
C SER A 5 -35.17 35.57 -27.89
N ARG A 6 -34.54 36.43 -27.08
CA ARG A 6 -33.79 36.12 -25.85
C ARG A 6 -34.75 35.76 -24.70
N SER A 7 -34.28 35.00 -23.72
CA SER A 7 -34.55 35.26 -22.30
C SER A 7 -33.53 34.58 -21.38
N VAL A 8 -33.06 35.37 -20.42
CA VAL A 8 -32.11 35.09 -19.35
C VAL A 8 -32.88 34.69 -18.09
N ALA A 9 -32.41 33.70 -17.33
CA ALA A 9 -32.78 33.48 -15.93
C ALA A 9 -31.53 32.96 -15.19
N LEU A 10 -30.77 33.81 -14.47
CA LEU A 10 -30.94 34.33 -13.11
C LEU A 10 -30.93 33.26 -12.00
N PHE A 11 -29.84 33.32 -11.23
CA PHE A 11 -29.56 32.66 -9.97
C PHE A 11 -30.68 32.82 -8.94
N GLY A 12 -31.17 31.72 -8.39
CA GLY A 12 -31.95 31.68 -7.16
C GLY A 12 -31.07 31.26 -5.98
N ARG A 13 -30.58 32.24 -5.21
CA ARG A 13 -30.06 32.02 -3.85
C ARG A 13 -31.25 31.92 -2.89
N ALA A 14 -31.39 30.80 -2.20
CA ALA A 14 -32.33 30.66 -1.09
C ALA A 14 -31.78 31.36 0.15
N ALA A 15 -32.54 32.33 0.68
CA ALA A 15 -32.26 33.04 1.91
C ALA A 15 -32.87 32.29 3.10
N THR A 16 -32.06 32.07 4.13
CA THR A 16 -32.49 31.62 5.46
C THR A 16 -33.15 32.78 6.23
N PRO A 17 -34.26 32.53 6.96
CA PRO A 17 -34.94 33.58 7.71
C PRO A 17 -34.25 33.84 9.05
N LEU A 18 -33.96 35.12 9.30
CA LEU A 18 -33.67 35.69 10.61
C LEU A 18 -34.98 35.97 11.36
N GLY A 19 -35.16 35.34 12.51
CA GLY A 19 -36.10 35.72 13.55
C GLY A 19 -35.59 35.09 14.85
N GLY A 20 -35.60 35.70 16.02
CA GLY A 20 -36.20 36.92 16.52
C GLY A 20 -36.07 36.80 18.04
N ARG A 21 -35.65 37.89 18.69
CA ARG A 21 -35.22 37.95 20.09
C ARG A 21 -36.31 37.56 21.09
N ALA A 22 -35.93 36.87 22.17
CA ALA A 22 -36.59 36.98 23.47
C ALA A 22 -35.54 36.96 24.58
N SER A 23 -35.27 38.14 25.12
CA SER A 23 -34.51 38.36 26.35
C SER A 23 -35.40 38.07 27.55
N VAL A 24 -34.95 37.22 28.47
CA VAL A 24 -35.41 37.20 29.87
C VAL A 24 -34.18 37.27 30.75
N LEU A 25 -34.04 38.41 31.42
CA LEU A 25 -33.11 38.71 32.50
C LEU A 25 -33.82 38.49 33.85
N LEU A 26 -33.03 38.41 34.93
CA LEU A 26 -33.34 38.13 36.34
C LEU A 26 -33.38 36.62 36.67
N GLY A 27 -32.47 36.04 37.45
CA GLY A 27 -31.41 36.58 38.29
C GLY A 27 -31.26 35.67 39.52
N THR A 28 -30.06 35.15 39.79
CA THR A 28 -29.72 34.63 41.12
C THR A 28 -28.21 34.49 41.30
N LEU A 29 -27.75 35.16 42.36
CA LEU A 29 -26.60 34.88 43.22
C LEU A 29 -25.30 34.33 42.61
N ALA A 30 -24.30 35.21 42.63
CA ALA A 30 -22.89 34.90 42.65
C ALA A 30 -22.53 33.96 43.82
N CYS A 31 -22.28 32.68 43.52
CA CYS A 31 -21.27 31.90 44.22
C CYS A 31 -19.97 32.06 43.44
N ALA A 32 -19.13 33.00 43.88
CA ALA A 32 -17.75 33.12 43.44
C ALA A 32 -16.95 31.93 44.01
N SER A 33 -17.18 30.75 43.44
CA SER A 33 -16.29 29.61 43.58
C SER A 33 -15.03 29.97 42.81
N LEU A 34 -14.00 30.38 43.53
CA LEU A 34 -12.61 30.28 43.10
C LEU A 34 -12.35 28.80 42.80
N LEU A 35 -12.80 28.33 41.63
CA LEU A 35 -12.23 27.18 40.97
C LEU A 35 -10.82 27.63 40.59
N ALA A 36 -9.88 27.45 41.53
CA ALA A 36 -8.51 27.19 41.17
C ALA A 36 -8.60 26.05 40.15
N ALA A 37 -8.56 26.39 38.87
CA ALA A 37 -8.31 25.44 37.82
C ALA A 37 -6.95 24.87 38.18
N CYS A 38 -6.95 23.71 38.84
CA CYS A 38 -5.77 22.87 38.92
C CYS A 38 -5.43 22.59 37.46
N GLU A 39 -4.52 23.39 36.90
CA GLU A 39 -3.84 23.11 35.66
C GLU A 39 -3.21 21.74 35.87
N THR A 40 -3.92 20.71 35.41
CA THR A 40 -3.38 19.38 35.37
C THR A 40 -2.25 19.50 34.37
N PRO A 41 -0.98 19.28 34.76
CA PRO A 41 0.12 19.40 33.84
C PRO A 41 -0.20 18.54 32.61
N PRO A 42 0.08 19.02 31.38
CA PRO A 42 -0.24 18.28 30.18
C PRO A 42 0.32 16.87 30.33
N GLN A 43 -0.58 15.88 30.30
CA GLN A 43 -0.18 14.49 30.34
C GLN A 43 0.71 14.26 29.12
N ALA A 44 1.92 13.76 29.34
CA ALA A 44 2.82 13.42 28.24
C ALA A 44 2.07 12.52 27.26
N ALA A 45 2.27 12.77 25.96
CA ALA A 45 1.71 11.91 24.94
C ALA A 45 2.15 10.46 25.19
N PRO A 46 1.28 9.47 24.97
CA PRO A 46 1.68 8.08 25.08
C PRO A 46 2.85 7.80 24.12
N SER A 47 3.87 7.11 24.62
CA SER A 47 5.05 6.69 23.86
C SER A 47 5.34 5.22 24.12
N VAL A 48 5.93 4.53 23.15
CA VAL A 48 6.38 3.14 23.30
C VAL A 48 7.90 3.07 23.15
N ALA A 49 8.56 2.32 24.02
CA ALA A 49 10.01 2.07 23.94
C ALA A 49 10.33 1.26 22.67
N TYR A 50 11.55 1.36 22.14
CA TYR A 50 11.89 0.68 20.88
C TYR A 50 11.78 -0.84 21.03
N GLU A 51 12.20 -1.37 22.17
CA GLU A 51 12.17 -2.79 22.50
C GLU A 51 10.73 -3.34 22.53
N ASP A 52 9.77 -2.51 22.94
CA ASP A 52 8.34 -2.86 22.98
C ASP A 52 7.62 -2.55 21.67
N TYR A 53 8.13 -1.60 20.88
CA TYR A 53 7.52 -1.13 19.64
C TYR A 53 7.37 -2.26 18.64
N ARG A 54 8.44 -3.02 18.41
CA ARG A 54 8.50 -4.11 17.42
C ARG A 54 7.43 -5.16 17.67
N ALA A 55 7.42 -5.76 18.87
CA ALA A 55 6.44 -6.76 19.26
C ALA A 55 5.00 -6.21 19.25
N SER A 56 4.81 -4.92 19.59
CA SER A 56 3.50 -4.27 19.56
C SER A 56 3.01 -3.98 18.14
N TYR A 57 3.91 -3.57 17.25
CA TYR A 57 3.66 -3.33 15.84
C TYR A 57 3.31 -4.63 15.12
N GLU A 58 4.14 -5.67 15.26
CA GLU A 58 3.91 -6.96 14.63
C GLU A 58 2.59 -7.56 15.09
N ARG A 59 2.31 -7.53 16.40
CA ARG A 59 1.02 -7.97 16.93
C ARG A 59 -0.15 -7.19 16.34
N ALA A 60 -0.07 -5.86 16.30
CA ALA A 60 -1.13 -5.03 15.72
C ALA A 60 -1.36 -5.36 14.24
N LEU A 61 -0.29 -5.53 13.47
CA LEU A 61 -0.35 -5.91 12.06
C LEU A 61 -0.99 -7.29 11.88
N CYS A 62 -0.58 -8.27 12.68
CA CYS A 62 -1.10 -9.63 12.61
C CYS A 62 -2.55 -9.74 13.08
N GLU A 63 -2.95 -8.98 14.11
CA GLU A 63 -4.35 -8.85 14.53
C GLU A 63 -5.21 -8.27 13.40
N TRP A 64 -4.74 -7.21 12.73
CA TRP A 64 -5.42 -6.63 11.57
C TRP A 64 -5.53 -7.64 10.41
N ARG A 65 -4.42 -8.29 10.01
CA ARG A 65 -4.42 -9.29 8.92
C ARG A 65 -5.38 -10.45 9.21
N ALA A 66 -5.37 -10.98 10.43
CA ALA A 66 -6.30 -12.03 10.84
C ALA A 66 -7.76 -11.55 10.78
N SER A 67 -8.03 -10.32 11.23
CA SER A 67 -9.37 -9.73 11.14
C SER A 67 -9.87 -9.55 9.70
N CYS A 68 -8.95 -9.39 8.75
CA CYS A 68 -9.21 -9.29 7.32
C CYS A 68 -9.09 -10.62 6.56
N ASN A 69 -9.11 -11.75 7.25
CA ASN A 69 -9.02 -13.09 6.63
C ASN A 69 -7.77 -13.28 5.74
N LEU A 70 -6.70 -12.53 6.03
CA LEU A 70 -5.40 -12.65 5.37
C LEU A 70 -4.49 -13.66 6.07
N GLU A 71 -4.76 -13.94 7.35
CA GLU A 71 -4.07 -14.91 8.18
C GLU A 71 -5.10 -15.72 8.97
N GLU A 72 -4.79 -16.98 9.31
CA GLU A 72 -5.69 -17.83 10.11
C GLU A 72 -5.90 -17.24 11.51
N SER A 73 -4.83 -16.74 12.10
CA SER A 73 -4.80 -16.12 13.42
C SER A 73 -3.64 -15.14 13.54
N ALA A 74 -3.71 -14.25 14.53
CA ALA A 74 -2.62 -13.34 14.82
C ALA A 74 -1.38 -14.11 15.30
N GLU A 75 -1.56 -15.20 16.06
CA GLU A 75 -0.47 -16.03 16.57
C GLU A 75 0.28 -16.73 15.43
N ARG A 76 -0.43 -17.36 14.49
CA ARG A 76 0.20 -18.00 13.32
C ARG A 76 0.92 -16.98 12.47
N CYS A 77 0.35 -15.79 12.32
CA CYS A 77 1.00 -14.68 11.63
C CYS A 77 2.32 -14.31 12.31
N ILE A 78 2.36 -14.11 13.63
CA ILE A 78 3.60 -13.82 14.37
C ILE A 78 4.62 -14.95 14.23
N GLU A 79 4.19 -16.21 14.23
CA GLU A 79 5.08 -17.38 14.11
C GLU A 79 5.71 -17.51 12.71
N THR A 80 5.01 -17.07 11.66
CA THR A 80 5.40 -17.28 10.25
C THR A 80 5.92 -16.03 9.56
N ARG A 81 5.66 -14.84 10.14
CA ARG A 81 6.29 -13.60 9.72
C ARG A 81 7.69 -13.49 10.31
N LEU A 82 8.57 -12.87 9.54
CA LEU A 82 9.98 -12.74 9.92
C LEU A 82 10.39 -11.28 10.17
N LEU A 83 9.41 -10.40 10.43
CA LEU A 83 9.65 -8.99 10.76
C LEU A 83 10.65 -8.87 11.92
N ASP A 84 10.48 -9.74 12.90
CA ASP A 84 11.30 -9.85 14.08
C ASP A 84 12.78 -10.25 13.80
N ARG A 85 13.14 -10.81 12.65
CA ARG A 85 14.50 -11.29 12.40
C ARG A 85 15.36 -10.30 11.60
N ALA A 86 14.74 -9.36 10.90
CA ALA A 86 15.44 -8.31 10.15
C ALA A 86 15.92 -7.13 11.02
N ASP A 87 15.45 -7.04 12.28
CA ASP A 87 15.54 -5.82 13.09
C ASP A 87 16.79 -5.68 13.97
N ASP A 88 17.62 -6.72 14.12
CA ASP A 88 18.91 -6.64 14.82
C ASP A 88 19.82 -5.54 14.23
N TYR A 89 19.63 -5.21 12.95
CA TYR A 89 20.33 -4.09 12.33
C TYR A 89 19.80 -2.73 12.80
N VAL A 90 18.48 -2.55 12.86
CA VAL A 90 17.85 -1.27 13.25
C VAL A 90 18.20 -0.92 14.70
N GLU A 91 18.19 -1.90 15.61
CA GLU A 91 18.63 -1.70 17.00
C GLU A 91 20.08 -1.19 17.05
N ARG A 92 21.00 -1.87 16.36
CA ARG A 92 22.41 -1.46 16.28
C ARG A 92 22.58 -0.10 15.62
N ALA A 93 21.77 0.24 14.62
CA ALA A 93 21.78 1.55 13.96
C ALA A 93 21.28 2.67 14.91
N ILE A 94 20.32 2.38 15.78
CA ILE A 94 19.87 3.28 16.86
C ILE A 94 20.98 3.47 17.90
N GLU A 95 21.61 2.38 18.35
CA GLU A 95 22.74 2.41 19.28
C GLU A 95 23.93 3.19 18.71
N ALA A 96 24.23 2.98 17.42
CA ALA A 96 25.25 3.70 16.66
C ALA A 96 24.88 5.17 16.42
N GLY A 97 23.61 5.54 16.59
CA GLY A 97 23.11 6.89 16.35
C GLY A 97 22.95 7.26 14.88
N THR A 98 22.99 6.31 13.95
CA THR A 98 22.68 6.53 12.53
C THR A 98 21.17 6.64 12.29
N ILE A 99 20.36 6.12 13.21
CA ILE A 99 18.90 6.28 13.27
C ILE A 99 18.50 6.89 14.63
N ARG A 100 17.51 7.80 14.64
CA ARG A 100 16.76 8.16 15.85
C ARG A 100 15.38 7.51 15.78
N TYR A 101 15.03 6.76 16.81
CA TYR A 101 13.67 6.27 17.02
C TYR A 101 12.80 7.33 17.74
N ASP A 102 11.57 7.51 17.27
CA ASP A 102 10.57 8.39 17.87
C ASP A 102 9.40 7.58 18.46
N GLY A 103 9.43 7.40 19.79
CA GLY A 103 8.47 6.54 20.49
C GLY A 103 7.03 7.05 20.50
N GLU A 104 6.80 8.35 20.29
CA GLU A 104 5.44 8.89 20.14
C GLU A 104 4.89 8.53 18.76
N MET A 105 5.69 8.72 17.70
CA MET A 105 5.31 8.30 16.34
C MET A 105 5.14 6.78 16.25
N GLY A 106 5.99 6.00 16.93
CA GLY A 106 5.84 4.54 17.01
C GLY A 106 4.51 4.13 17.64
N TYR A 107 4.07 4.82 18.69
CA TYR A 107 2.76 4.56 19.31
C TYR A 107 1.60 4.92 18.37
N GLN A 108 1.66 6.07 17.68
CA GLN A 108 0.63 6.47 16.70
C GLN A 108 0.53 5.46 15.56
N CYS A 109 1.66 5.02 15.00
CA CYS A 109 1.71 3.97 13.99
C CYS A 109 0.97 2.69 14.41
N ILE A 110 1.19 2.21 15.65
CA ILE A 110 0.48 1.03 16.17
C ILE A 110 -1.03 1.26 16.25
N LEU A 111 -1.46 2.46 16.64
CA LEU A 111 -2.89 2.80 16.67
C LEU A 111 -3.49 2.86 15.26
N GLU A 112 -2.79 3.50 14.32
CA GLU A 112 -3.22 3.57 12.93
C GLU A 112 -3.43 2.17 12.36
N ILE A 113 -2.50 1.23 12.60
CA ILE A 113 -2.63 -0.17 12.16
C ILE A 113 -3.87 -0.86 12.74
N ARG A 114 -4.17 -0.63 14.02
CA ARG A 114 -5.35 -1.20 14.66
C ARG A 114 -6.67 -0.63 14.15
N GLU A 115 -6.64 0.60 13.66
CA GLU A 115 -7.81 1.30 13.11
C GLU A 115 -8.00 1.07 11.61
N ARG A 116 -7.08 0.36 10.94
CA ARG A 116 -7.16 0.05 9.51
C ARG A 116 -8.41 -0.77 9.17
N THR A 117 -8.86 -0.57 7.96
CA THR A 117 -9.96 -1.33 7.37
C THR A 117 -9.43 -2.52 6.56
N CYS A 118 -10.32 -3.37 6.08
CA CYS A 118 -9.95 -4.44 5.14
C CYS A 118 -10.07 -3.98 3.67
N ASP A 119 -10.27 -2.69 3.41
CA ASP A 119 -10.51 -2.15 2.07
C ASP A 119 -9.21 -2.07 1.25
N TRP A 120 -8.98 -3.04 0.37
CA TRP A 120 -7.76 -3.09 -0.43
C TRP A 120 -7.63 -1.95 -1.46
N MET A 121 -8.69 -1.19 -1.70
CA MET A 121 -8.65 -0.01 -2.56
C MET A 121 -8.11 1.24 -1.84
N VAL A 122 -8.18 1.27 -0.52
CA VAL A 122 -7.73 2.40 0.32
C VAL A 122 -6.45 2.06 1.06
N GLU A 123 -6.25 0.79 1.38
CA GLU A 123 -5.15 0.33 2.22
C GLU A 123 -3.96 -0.13 1.38
N ASP A 124 -2.78 0.41 1.66
CA ASP A 124 -1.52 -0.20 1.21
C ASP A 124 -1.29 -1.50 1.99
N PRO A 125 -1.05 -2.66 1.33
CA PRO A 125 -0.76 -3.91 2.04
C PRO A 125 0.45 -3.82 2.98
N THR A 126 1.33 -2.83 2.78
CA THR A 126 2.44 -2.48 3.65
C THR A 126 2.17 -1.16 4.36
N PRO A 127 1.76 -1.14 5.64
CA PRO A 127 1.62 0.11 6.38
C PRO A 127 2.96 0.84 6.37
N SER A 128 3.02 2.01 5.75
CA SER A 128 4.11 2.93 6.00
C SER A 128 3.83 3.59 7.35
N CYS A 129 4.75 3.47 8.30
CA CYS A 129 4.72 4.26 9.52
C CYS A 129 5.71 5.41 9.39
N PRO A 130 5.32 6.49 8.69
CA PRO A 130 6.23 7.57 8.40
C PRO A 130 6.72 8.18 9.72
N HIS A 131 8.00 8.55 9.73
CA HIS A 131 8.63 9.29 10.83
C HIS A 131 8.82 8.54 12.16
N VAL A 132 8.57 7.22 12.23
CA VAL A 132 8.98 6.41 13.39
C VAL A 132 10.51 6.39 13.53
N PHE A 133 11.20 6.36 12.39
CA PHE A 133 12.65 6.43 12.30
C PHE A 133 13.05 7.73 11.60
N GLU A 134 14.03 8.43 12.16
CA GLU A 134 14.67 9.58 11.55
C GLU A 134 16.14 9.27 11.30
N GLY A 135 16.50 9.18 10.03
CA GLY A 135 17.88 8.99 9.59
C GLY A 135 18.78 10.17 9.93
N ARG A 136 20.05 9.88 10.23
CA ARG A 136 21.09 10.85 10.61
C ARG A 136 22.34 10.77 9.76
N VAL A 137 22.44 9.80 8.87
CA VAL A 137 23.53 9.67 7.91
C VAL A 137 23.38 10.75 6.85
N ALA A 138 24.46 11.53 6.67
CA ALA A 138 24.48 12.63 5.72
C ALA A 138 24.44 12.12 4.27
N PRO A 139 24.09 12.97 3.29
CA PRO A 139 24.16 12.59 1.88
C PRO A 139 25.57 12.17 1.49
N GLU A 140 25.68 11.17 0.61
CA GLU A 140 26.91 10.56 0.10
C GLU A 140 27.73 9.76 1.14
N GLU A 141 27.26 9.66 2.39
CA GLU A 141 27.86 8.81 3.41
C GLU A 141 27.34 7.36 3.34
N PRO A 142 28.10 6.38 3.83
CA PRO A 142 27.71 4.97 3.82
C PRO A 142 26.44 4.68 4.64
N CYS A 143 25.56 3.83 4.11
CA CYS A 143 24.34 3.34 4.77
C CYS A 143 24.09 1.88 4.40
N LEU A 144 23.20 1.19 5.12
CA LEU A 144 22.69 -0.12 4.73
C LEU A 144 21.20 -0.09 4.40
N ILE A 145 20.42 0.72 5.12
CA ILE A 145 18.98 0.88 4.88
C ILE A 145 18.64 2.36 4.69
N SER A 146 17.57 2.63 3.95
CA SER A 146 17.12 4.00 3.66
C SER A 146 16.76 4.80 4.92
N ASP A 147 16.31 4.13 5.98
CA ASP A 147 15.93 4.77 7.24
C ASP A 147 17.11 5.42 7.99
N GLU A 148 18.35 5.08 7.63
CA GLU A 148 19.54 5.75 8.15
C GLU A 148 19.77 7.12 7.52
N CYS A 149 19.22 7.37 6.33
CA CYS A 149 19.51 8.56 5.56
C CYS A 149 18.69 9.76 6.02
N ILE A 150 19.37 10.88 6.27
CA ILE A 150 18.71 12.13 6.68
C ILE A 150 17.68 12.60 5.65
N GLY A 151 16.55 13.12 6.15
CA GLY A 151 15.51 13.71 5.29
C GLY A 151 14.76 12.69 4.41
N GLY A 152 14.76 11.40 4.78
CA GLY A 152 14.10 10.35 4.01
C GLY A 152 14.87 9.95 2.75
N GLY A 153 16.20 10.08 2.77
CA GLY A 153 17.06 9.60 1.68
C GLY A 153 16.89 8.11 1.40
N THR A 154 17.26 7.69 0.19
CA THR A 154 17.32 6.28 -0.19
C THR A 154 18.76 5.80 -0.06
N CYS A 155 18.95 4.65 0.58
CA CYS A 155 20.24 3.99 0.56
C CYS A 155 20.47 3.34 -0.80
N GLY A 156 21.33 3.97 -1.61
CA GLY A 156 21.57 3.56 -3.00
C GLY A 156 22.81 2.69 -3.15
N PHE A 157 22.67 1.51 -3.74
CA PHE A 157 23.79 0.62 -4.03
C PHE A 157 24.34 0.82 -5.45
N ASN A 158 25.64 0.58 -5.62
CA ASN A 158 26.21 0.39 -6.95
C ASN A 158 26.08 -1.10 -7.33
N PRO A 159 25.22 -1.44 -8.31
CA PRO A 159 24.95 -2.84 -8.65
C PRO A 159 26.16 -3.57 -9.25
N LEU A 160 27.21 -2.84 -9.66
CA LEU A 160 28.43 -3.43 -10.21
C LEU A 160 29.43 -3.85 -9.13
N THR A 161 29.31 -3.30 -7.91
CA THR A 161 30.29 -3.53 -6.83
C THR A 161 29.69 -4.22 -5.62
N CYS A 162 28.36 -4.33 -5.55
CA CYS A 162 27.67 -5.00 -4.47
C CYS A 162 26.83 -6.16 -4.96
N THR A 163 27.22 -7.38 -4.57
CA THR A 163 26.44 -8.61 -4.76
C THR A 163 26.11 -9.31 -3.44
N GLU A 164 26.67 -8.84 -2.32
CA GLU A 164 26.46 -9.40 -0.99
C GLU A 164 25.30 -8.70 -0.27
N MET A 165 24.66 -9.38 0.67
CA MET A 165 23.48 -8.83 1.37
C MET A 165 23.81 -7.70 2.35
N CYS A 166 25.07 -7.59 2.77
CA CYS A 166 25.55 -6.61 3.74
C CYS A 166 26.42 -5.51 3.15
N CYS A 167 26.30 -5.22 1.85
CA CYS A 167 27.05 -4.11 1.30
C CYS A 167 26.53 -2.79 1.83
N ALA A 168 27.41 -1.89 2.22
CA ALA A 168 27.03 -0.50 2.38
C ALA A 168 26.71 0.12 1.01
N GLY A 169 25.58 0.81 0.92
CA GLY A 169 25.27 1.79 -0.11
C GLY A 169 25.73 3.18 0.31
N GLU A 170 25.24 4.18 -0.39
CA GLU A 170 25.44 5.60 -0.05
C GLU A 170 24.10 6.28 0.10
N CYS A 171 23.96 7.15 1.11
CA CYS A 171 22.74 7.91 1.32
C CYS A 171 22.54 8.91 0.19
N ARG A 172 21.46 8.74 -0.56
CA ARG A 172 21.07 9.68 -1.62
C ARG A 172 19.80 10.36 -1.18
N LEU A 173 19.84 11.69 -1.05
CA LEU A 173 18.61 12.44 -0.82
C LEU A 173 17.63 12.15 -1.95
N PRO A 174 16.31 12.08 -1.65
CA PRO A 174 15.33 12.03 -2.70
C PRO A 174 15.58 13.25 -3.57
N ARG A 175 15.82 13.03 -4.86
CA ARG A 175 15.88 14.16 -5.77
C ARG A 175 14.49 14.80 -5.70
N PRO A 176 14.36 16.13 -5.49
CA PRO A 176 13.06 16.76 -5.57
C PRO A 176 12.42 16.39 -6.92
N PRO A 177 11.10 16.18 -6.97
CA PRO A 177 10.45 15.82 -8.22
C PRO A 177 10.86 16.77 -9.33
N ALA A 178 11.21 16.21 -10.49
CA ALA A 178 11.71 16.99 -11.61
C ALA A 178 10.61 17.93 -12.13
N GLU A 179 10.95 19.21 -12.30
CA GLU A 179 9.99 20.24 -12.74
C GLU A 179 9.76 20.14 -14.25
N VAL A 180 8.70 20.79 -14.75
CA VAL A 180 8.43 20.81 -16.19
C VAL A 180 9.63 21.35 -16.96
N GLY A 181 10.15 20.55 -17.89
CA GLY A 181 11.33 20.81 -18.70
C GLY A 181 12.60 20.11 -18.24
N ASP A 182 12.64 19.59 -17.00
CA ASP A 182 13.78 18.84 -16.47
C ASP A 182 13.86 17.42 -17.06
N SER A 183 15.07 16.88 -17.18
CA SER A 183 15.29 15.52 -17.68
C SER A 183 14.79 14.46 -16.69
N CYS A 184 14.05 13.48 -17.20
CA CYS A 184 13.49 12.34 -16.45
C CYS A 184 13.93 10.98 -17.03
N ALA A 185 15.10 10.94 -17.68
CA ALA A 185 15.59 9.79 -18.45
C ALA A 185 15.77 8.47 -17.66
N SER A 186 15.70 8.46 -16.33
CA SER A 186 15.75 7.24 -15.52
C SER A 186 14.36 6.87 -15.00
N ASN A 187 14.14 5.57 -14.80
CA ASN A 187 12.91 5.02 -14.21
C ASN A 187 12.72 5.41 -12.72
N THR A 188 13.61 6.25 -12.19
CA THR A 188 13.73 6.59 -10.77
C THR A 188 13.53 8.08 -10.49
N ILE A 189 13.35 8.91 -11.52
CA ILE A 189 13.05 10.33 -11.34
C ILE A 189 11.56 10.51 -11.56
N ASP A 190 10.85 10.75 -10.46
CA ASP A 190 9.47 11.20 -10.52
C ASP A 190 9.44 12.66 -10.97
N CYS A 191 8.56 12.96 -11.91
CA CYS A 191 8.23 14.33 -12.23
C CYS A 191 7.30 14.90 -11.15
N ALA A 192 7.26 16.23 -11.00
CA ALA A 192 6.37 16.90 -10.04
C ALA A 192 4.90 16.45 -10.19
N GLU A 193 4.12 16.57 -9.12
CA GLU A 193 2.71 16.17 -9.12
C GLU A 193 1.94 16.80 -10.31
N GLY A 194 1.16 15.99 -11.02
CA GLY A 194 0.41 16.43 -12.21
C GLY A 194 1.29 16.59 -13.47
N THR A 195 2.54 16.13 -13.44
CA THR A 195 3.44 16.08 -14.59
C THR A 195 3.91 14.64 -14.83
N TYR A 196 4.44 14.37 -16.02
CA TYR A 196 4.93 13.05 -16.38
C TYR A 196 6.16 13.12 -17.25
N CYS A 197 6.91 12.02 -17.26
CA CYS A 197 8.10 11.93 -18.08
C CYS A 197 7.74 11.62 -19.54
N ALA A 198 7.89 12.61 -20.42
CA ALA A 198 7.60 12.44 -21.85
C ALA A 198 8.54 11.41 -22.49
N ILE A 199 7.99 10.55 -23.33
CA ILE A 199 8.76 9.61 -24.13
C ILE A 199 8.85 10.12 -25.56
N ASP A 200 10.07 10.13 -26.11
CA ASP A 200 10.29 10.45 -27.50
C ASP A 200 9.76 9.31 -28.38
N PRO A 201 8.80 9.57 -29.29
CA PRO A 201 8.12 8.50 -30.05
C PRO A 201 9.01 7.82 -31.09
N MET A 202 10.19 8.36 -31.39
CA MET A 202 11.13 7.79 -32.36
C MET A 202 12.16 6.87 -31.70
N THR A 203 12.59 7.23 -30.49
CA THR A 203 13.65 6.52 -29.75
C THR A 203 13.10 5.68 -28.59
N PHE A 204 11.85 5.91 -28.19
CA PHE A 204 11.23 5.35 -26.99
C PHE A 204 12.01 5.65 -25.71
N GLN A 205 12.81 6.72 -25.72
CA GLN A 205 13.56 7.16 -24.56
C GLN A 205 12.77 8.22 -23.79
N ARG A 206 12.82 8.11 -22.46
CA ARG A 206 12.36 9.14 -21.53
C ARG A 206 13.19 10.41 -21.73
N THR A 207 12.52 11.55 -21.88
CA THR A 207 13.14 12.83 -22.20
C THR A 207 13.02 13.79 -21.02
N VAL A 208 11.97 14.60 -21.00
CA VAL A 208 11.75 15.67 -20.03
C VAL A 208 10.38 15.55 -19.38
N CYS A 209 10.27 16.07 -18.16
CA CYS A 209 9.00 16.21 -17.48
C CYS A 209 8.13 17.23 -18.22
N VAL A 210 6.88 16.89 -18.47
CA VAL A 210 5.89 17.76 -19.09
C VAL A 210 4.61 17.72 -18.29
N ALA A 211 3.84 18.82 -18.30
CA ALA A 211 2.55 18.83 -17.62
C ALA A 211 1.60 17.80 -18.22
N GLY A 212 0.83 17.12 -17.36
CA GLY A 212 -0.25 16.22 -17.79
C GLY A 212 -1.22 16.94 -18.73
N GLY A 213 -1.55 16.31 -19.84
CA GLY A 213 -2.53 16.81 -20.78
C GLY A 213 -3.92 16.84 -20.15
N LYS A 214 -4.61 17.98 -20.25
CA LYS A 214 -6.04 18.04 -19.95
C LYS A 214 -6.82 17.17 -20.93
N VAL A 215 -8.02 16.75 -20.56
CA VAL A 215 -8.97 16.12 -21.50
C VAL A 215 -9.02 16.86 -22.84
N GLY A 216 -8.79 16.11 -23.92
CA GLY A 216 -8.71 16.59 -25.30
C GLY A 216 -7.30 16.93 -25.79
N ALA A 217 -6.31 17.03 -24.91
CA ALA A 217 -4.89 17.19 -25.28
C ALA A 217 -4.31 15.87 -25.82
N ALA A 218 -3.19 15.94 -26.53
CA ALA A 218 -2.45 14.75 -26.92
C ALA A 218 -1.79 14.10 -25.70
N CYS A 219 -1.85 12.78 -25.58
CA CYS A 219 -1.09 12.01 -24.60
C CYS A 219 -0.01 11.22 -25.34
N GLY A 220 1.25 11.38 -24.92
CA GLY A 220 2.39 10.80 -25.61
C GLY A 220 2.36 9.26 -25.60
N GLY A 221 2.10 8.67 -26.77
CA GLY A 221 2.58 7.37 -27.28
C GLY A 221 2.31 6.06 -26.51
N ASP A 222 2.67 6.00 -25.24
CA ASP A 222 3.12 4.75 -24.63
C ASP A 222 2.97 4.68 -23.11
N THR A 223 2.59 5.77 -22.43
CA THR A 223 2.24 5.69 -21.00
C THR A 223 0.96 6.45 -20.66
N ASN A 224 0.15 5.86 -19.80
CA ASN A 224 -1.05 6.47 -19.21
C ASN A 224 -0.75 7.73 -18.38
N ALA A 225 0.51 7.99 -18.08
CA ALA A 225 0.96 9.16 -17.37
C ALA A 225 0.75 10.47 -18.15
N GLY A 226 0.42 10.39 -19.45
CA GLY A 226 0.27 11.55 -20.32
C GLY A 226 -0.84 12.54 -19.97
N CYS A 227 -1.75 12.19 -19.07
CA CYS A 227 -2.96 12.95 -18.77
C CYS A 227 -3.00 13.41 -17.31
N ASP A 228 -3.79 14.44 -17.03
CA ASP A 228 -4.08 14.85 -15.65
C ASP A 228 -4.91 13.78 -14.90
N VAL A 229 -5.09 13.98 -13.59
CA VAL A 229 -5.77 13.01 -12.70
C VAL A 229 -7.21 12.68 -13.09
N ASP A 230 -7.85 13.56 -13.87
CA ASP A 230 -9.22 13.45 -14.36
C ASP A 230 -9.32 12.69 -15.70
N GLY A 231 -8.18 12.46 -16.35
CA GLY A 231 -8.08 11.82 -17.66
C GLY A 231 -7.36 10.47 -17.67
N TYR A 232 -7.47 9.79 -18.81
CA TYR A 232 -6.63 8.64 -19.19
C TYR A 232 -6.21 8.79 -20.65
N CYS A 233 -5.14 8.12 -21.07
CA CYS A 233 -4.67 8.18 -22.45
C CYS A 233 -5.39 7.15 -23.33
N ASP A 234 -6.13 7.60 -24.35
CA ASP A 234 -6.66 6.71 -25.39
C ASP A 234 -5.57 6.42 -26.40
N PHE A 235 -4.86 5.29 -26.25
CA PHE A 235 -3.72 4.94 -27.10
C PHE A 235 -4.09 4.78 -28.59
N ASN A 236 -5.35 4.52 -28.92
CA ASN A 236 -5.77 4.44 -30.33
C ASN A 236 -5.84 5.83 -30.98
N MET A 237 -6.20 6.84 -30.18
CA MET A 237 -6.39 8.22 -30.64
C MET A 237 -5.19 9.12 -30.30
N GLY A 238 -4.34 8.72 -29.36
CA GLY A 238 -3.26 9.54 -28.81
C GLY A 238 -3.76 10.80 -28.10
N ILE A 239 -4.95 10.77 -27.49
CA ILE A 239 -5.55 11.92 -26.80
C ILE A 239 -6.04 11.55 -25.39
N CYS A 240 -5.94 12.50 -24.47
CA CYS A 240 -6.51 12.41 -23.14
C CYS A 240 -8.03 12.43 -23.21
N ARG A 241 -8.67 11.44 -22.59
CA ARG A 241 -10.13 11.34 -22.46
C ARG A 241 -10.53 11.40 -20.99
N PRO A 242 -11.75 11.85 -20.65
CA PRO A 242 -12.21 11.80 -19.27
C PRO A 242 -12.25 10.37 -18.78
N LYS A 243 -11.88 10.14 -17.52
CA LYS A 243 -12.12 8.86 -16.85
C LYS A 243 -13.61 8.49 -16.90
N ILE A 244 -13.85 7.20 -17.07
CA ILE A 244 -15.15 6.64 -17.36
C ILE A 244 -15.80 6.18 -16.05
N ALA A 245 -17.10 6.48 -15.89
CA ALA A 245 -17.87 6.10 -14.72
C ALA A 245 -18.09 4.57 -14.63
N ALA A 246 -18.38 4.08 -13.42
CA ALA A 246 -18.73 2.68 -13.17
C ALA A 246 -19.85 2.17 -14.10
N GLY A 247 -19.73 0.92 -14.56
CA GLY A 247 -20.65 0.22 -15.45
C GLY A 247 -20.47 0.51 -16.94
N ALA A 248 -19.75 1.57 -17.31
CA ALA A 248 -19.49 1.90 -18.71
C ALA A 248 -18.39 1.03 -19.31
N VAL A 249 -18.40 0.87 -20.63
CA VAL A 249 -17.38 0.11 -21.38
C VAL A 249 -16.05 0.83 -21.28
N CYS A 250 -15.00 0.07 -21.04
CA CYS A 250 -13.64 0.55 -20.90
C CYS A 250 -12.69 -0.33 -21.72
N GLN A 251 -11.43 0.10 -21.85
CA GLN A 251 -10.41 -0.64 -22.61
C GLN A 251 -9.09 -0.78 -21.86
N TYR A 252 -8.85 0.09 -20.86
CA TYR A 252 -7.58 0.17 -20.13
C TYR A 252 -7.87 0.21 -18.63
N SER A 253 -7.03 -0.45 -17.83
CA SER A 253 -7.23 -0.62 -16.38
C SER A 253 -7.46 0.69 -15.62
N ASP A 254 -6.82 1.77 -16.05
CA ASP A 254 -6.85 3.11 -15.46
C ASP A 254 -7.86 4.08 -16.10
N SER A 255 -8.57 3.63 -17.15
CA SER A 255 -9.58 4.46 -17.81
C SER A 255 -10.80 4.73 -16.93
N CYS A 256 -10.94 4.02 -15.82
CA CYS A 256 -12.05 4.11 -14.90
C CYS A 256 -11.82 5.18 -13.83
N GLN A 257 -12.91 5.82 -13.39
CA GLN A 257 -12.88 6.68 -12.21
C GLN A 257 -12.63 5.83 -10.97
N ALA A 258 -11.73 6.27 -10.09
CA ALA A 258 -11.49 5.62 -8.80
C ALA A 258 -12.80 5.57 -7.97
N PRO A 259 -13.06 4.47 -7.23
CA PRO A 259 -12.21 3.29 -7.04
C PRO A 259 -12.37 2.21 -8.14
N GLY A 260 -13.05 2.51 -9.26
CA GLY A 260 -13.31 1.54 -10.30
C GLY A 260 -12.07 1.12 -11.11
N ARG A 261 -12.09 -0.10 -11.62
CA ARG A 261 -11.05 -0.68 -12.51
C ARG A 261 -11.70 -1.26 -13.76
N CYS A 262 -10.96 -1.29 -14.86
CA CYS A 262 -11.46 -1.87 -16.10
C CYS A 262 -11.28 -3.39 -16.10
N GLU A 263 -12.39 -4.12 -15.97
CA GLU A 263 -12.39 -5.57 -15.81
C GLU A 263 -13.30 -6.24 -16.84
N TYR A 264 -12.98 -7.49 -17.19
CA TYR A 264 -13.85 -8.29 -18.03
C TYR A 264 -15.12 -8.69 -17.26
N VAL A 265 -16.28 -8.50 -17.88
CA VAL A 265 -17.57 -8.79 -17.24
C VAL A 265 -18.27 -10.02 -17.84
N ASP A 266 -17.66 -10.66 -18.84
CA ASP A 266 -18.18 -11.86 -19.49
C ASP A 266 -17.11 -12.97 -19.64
N GLN A 267 -17.56 -14.22 -19.67
CA GLN A 267 -16.70 -15.41 -19.70
C GLN A 267 -15.86 -15.55 -20.98
N ASN A 268 -16.20 -14.84 -22.06
CA ASN A 268 -15.48 -14.90 -23.32
C ASN A 268 -14.42 -13.79 -23.43
N TYR A 269 -14.27 -12.95 -22.39
CA TYR A 269 -13.33 -11.83 -22.36
C TYR A 269 -13.54 -10.87 -23.55
N VAL A 270 -14.81 -10.60 -23.89
CA VAL A 270 -15.17 -9.76 -25.05
C VAL A 270 -15.50 -8.34 -24.61
N GLU A 271 -16.15 -8.17 -23.48
CA GLU A 271 -16.59 -6.88 -22.94
C GLU A 271 -15.88 -6.57 -21.62
N GLN A 272 -15.21 -5.42 -21.59
CA GLN A 272 -14.66 -4.84 -20.38
C GLN A 272 -15.51 -3.66 -19.93
N ARG A 273 -15.73 -3.54 -18.61
CA ARG A 273 -16.45 -2.42 -18.00
C ARG A 273 -15.71 -1.92 -16.77
N CYS A 274 -15.96 -0.66 -16.44
CA CYS A 274 -15.51 -0.11 -15.17
C CYS A 274 -16.30 -0.75 -14.03
N VAL A 275 -15.65 -1.61 -13.26
CA VAL A 275 -16.22 -2.29 -12.10
C VAL A 275 -15.72 -1.63 -10.84
N VAL A 276 -16.63 -1.33 -9.92
CA VAL A 276 -16.30 -0.90 -8.56
C VAL A 276 -16.44 -2.11 -7.65
N PRO A 277 -15.40 -2.47 -6.87
CA PRO A 277 -15.50 -3.54 -5.89
C PRO A 277 -16.64 -3.25 -4.89
N VAL A 278 -17.43 -4.27 -4.55
CA VAL A 278 -18.59 -4.14 -3.66
C VAL A 278 -18.30 -4.72 -2.27
N ALA A 279 -19.04 -4.28 -1.26
CA ALA A 279 -18.81 -4.73 0.12
C ALA A 279 -19.25 -6.19 0.35
N LEU A 280 -18.78 -6.80 1.43
CA LEU A 280 -19.29 -8.10 1.90
C LEU A 280 -20.83 -8.12 1.99
N GLY A 281 -21.43 -9.19 1.48
CA GLY A 281 -22.88 -9.37 1.41
C GLY A 281 -23.57 -8.72 0.19
N GLU A 282 -22.86 -7.94 -0.61
CA GLU A 282 -23.41 -7.31 -1.82
C GLU A 282 -23.25 -8.20 -3.06
N ALA A 283 -24.10 -7.98 -4.06
CA ALA A 283 -24.08 -8.74 -5.30
C ALA A 283 -22.84 -8.39 -6.15
N CYS A 284 -22.12 -9.40 -6.60
CA CYS A 284 -20.86 -9.28 -7.32
C CYS A 284 -20.88 -10.06 -8.64
N ASN A 285 -19.97 -9.70 -9.55
CA ASN A 285 -19.78 -10.44 -10.80
C ASN A 285 -18.64 -11.45 -10.64
N ARG A 286 -18.97 -12.75 -10.65
CA ARG A 286 -17.99 -13.85 -10.52
C ARG A 286 -16.90 -13.83 -11.61
N ILE A 287 -17.17 -13.22 -12.76
CA ILE A 287 -16.20 -13.13 -13.85
C ILE A 287 -15.02 -12.22 -13.50
N VAL A 288 -15.25 -11.22 -12.65
CA VAL A 288 -14.22 -10.27 -12.22
C VAL A 288 -13.24 -10.94 -11.22
N GLY A 289 -13.60 -12.08 -10.64
CA GLY A 289 -12.75 -12.82 -9.72
C GLY A 289 -12.54 -12.07 -8.39
N ASP A 290 -11.30 -12.04 -7.93
CA ASP A 290 -10.92 -11.53 -6.60
C ASP A 290 -11.11 -10.01 -6.47
N PHE A 291 -11.12 -9.27 -7.59
CA PHE A 291 -11.32 -7.82 -7.57
C PHE A 291 -12.80 -7.40 -7.49
N ALA A 292 -13.73 -8.36 -7.50
CA ALA A 292 -15.15 -8.06 -7.42
C ALA A 292 -15.57 -7.55 -6.03
N CYS A 293 -14.83 -7.95 -5.00
CA CYS A 293 -15.12 -7.65 -3.61
C CYS A 293 -14.12 -6.65 -3.05
N LYS A 294 -14.60 -5.74 -2.23
CA LYS A 294 -13.85 -4.61 -1.68
C LYS A 294 -12.90 -5.00 -0.54
N ASP A 295 -13.27 -6.01 0.24
CA ASP A 295 -12.54 -6.41 1.43
C ASP A 295 -11.44 -7.44 1.09
N PHE A 296 -10.27 -7.32 1.71
CA PHE A 296 -9.24 -8.36 1.70
C PHE A 296 -9.82 -9.68 2.20
N GLY A 297 -9.35 -10.78 1.60
CA GLY A 297 -9.83 -12.12 1.93
C GLY A 297 -11.31 -12.38 1.61
N ALA A 298 -12.00 -11.44 0.95
CA ALA A 298 -13.32 -11.65 0.37
C ALA A 298 -13.21 -12.06 -1.10
N ARG A 299 -14.23 -12.77 -1.58
CA ARG A 299 -14.34 -13.24 -2.96
C ARG A 299 -15.79 -13.21 -3.42
N CYS A 300 -16.01 -13.28 -4.73
CA CYS A 300 -17.35 -13.43 -5.27
C CYS A 300 -17.79 -14.90 -5.24
N GLY A 301 -18.62 -15.26 -4.26
CA GLY A 301 -19.09 -16.63 -4.06
C GLY A 301 -19.91 -17.17 -5.22
N VAL A 302 -20.18 -18.48 -5.22
CA VAL A 302 -20.96 -19.15 -6.29
C VAL A 302 -22.38 -18.58 -6.45
N SER A 303 -22.90 -17.97 -5.39
CA SER A 303 -24.18 -17.27 -5.31
C SER A 303 -24.19 -15.91 -6.02
N GLY A 304 -23.02 -15.39 -6.43
CA GLY A 304 -22.88 -14.04 -6.96
C GLY A 304 -22.96 -12.97 -5.86
N VAL A 305 -22.53 -13.31 -4.65
CA VAL A 305 -22.46 -12.39 -3.49
C VAL A 305 -21.05 -12.39 -2.93
N CYS A 306 -20.55 -11.21 -2.54
CA CYS A 306 -19.27 -11.10 -1.87
C CYS A 306 -19.32 -11.76 -0.50
N GLU A 307 -18.45 -12.73 -0.28
CA GLU A 307 -18.34 -13.50 0.96
C GLU A 307 -16.86 -13.66 1.33
N LEU A 308 -16.57 -13.99 2.59
CA LEU A 308 -15.20 -14.37 2.96
C LEU A 308 -14.79 -15.63 2.21
N ALA A 309 -13.55 -15.66 1.74
CA ALA A 309 -12.98 -16.84 1.12
C ALA A 309 -12.85 -17.98 2.16
N PRO A 310 -13.08 -19.24 1.77
CA PRO A 310 -13.11 -20.36 2.70
C PRO A 310 -11.78 -20.55 3.41
N GLY A 311 -11.82 -20.73 4.73
CA GLY A 311 -10.66 -21.02 5.56
C GLY A 311 -10.24 -22.48 5.48
N ALA A 312 -9.19 -22.85 6.22
CA ALA A 312 -8.72 -24.23 6.26
C ALA A 312 -9.78 -25.21 6.77
N GLY A 313 -9.88 -26.36 6.11
CA GLY A 313 -10.88 -27.40 6.36
C GLY A 313 -12.24 -27.16 5.69
N GLU A 314 -12.46 -25.99 5.09
CA GLU A 314 -13.69 -25.67 4.35
C GLU A 314 -13.57 -26.07 2.87
N PRO A 315 -14.69 -26.33 2.18
CA PRO A 315 -14.64 -26.60 0.73
C PRO A 315 -14.19 -25.37 -0.06
N CYS A 316 -13.35 -25.57 -1.08
CA CYS A 316 -12.90 -24.52 -2.01
C CYS A 316 -13.59 -24.65 -3.38
N PRO A 317 -14.83 -24.15 -3.55
CA PRO A 317 -15.43 -24.09 -4.86
C PRO A 317 -14.63 -23.11 -5.73
N ASP A 318 -14.37 -23.51 -6.97
CA ASP A 318 -13.54 -22.77 -7.94
C ASP A 318 -12.08 -22.58 -7.49
N GLU A 319 -11.54 -23.51 -6.69
CA GLU A 319 -10.14 -23.52 -6.22
C GLU A 319 -9.74 -22.33 -5.33
N ALA A 320 -10.72 -21.51 -4.90
CA ALA A 320 -10.48 -20.34 -4.08
C ALA A 320 -10.52 -20.65 -2.58
N CYS A 321 -9.51 -20.18 -1.86
CA CYS A 321 -9.36 -20.24 -0.41
C CYS A 321 -9.01 -18.85 0.14
N ALA A 322 -9.09 -18.68 1.46
CA ALA A 322 -8.51 -17.53 2.14
C ALA A 322 -7.01 -17.41 1.84
N ALA A 323 -6.44 -16.21 1.96
CA ALA A 323 -5.07 -15.93 1.49
C ALA A 323 -3.98 -16.78 2.19
N PHE A 324 -4.26 -17.27 3.39
CA PHE A 324 -3.40 -18.15 4.18
C PHE A 324 -3.59 -19.65 3.88
N ALA A 325 -4.44 -19.99 2.91
CA ALA A 325 -4.80 -21.36 2.56
C ALA A 325 -4.75 -21.58 1.04
N TYR A 326 -4.70 -22.85 0.64
CA TYR A 326 -4.72 -23.26 -0.76
C TYR A 326 -5.65 -24.46 -0.95
N CYS A 327 -6.20 -24.64 -2.16
CA CYS A 327 -7.16 -25.70 -2.43
C CYS A 327 -6.45 -27.03 -2.76
N VAL A 328 -6.75 -28.07 -1.99
CA VAL A 328 -6.28 -29.44 -2.24
C VAL A 328 -7.45 -30.42 -2.11
N ASP A 329 -7.67 -31.22 -3.15
CA ASP A 329 -8.78 -32.19 -3.22
C ASP A 329 -10.17 -31.57 -2.90
N GLY A 330 -10.38 -30.31 -3.31
CA GLY A 330 -11.63 -29.58 -3.09
C GLY A 330 -11.84 -29.07 -1.66
N THR A 331 -10.81 -29.14 -0.81
CA THR A 331 -10.80 -28.58 0.54
C THR A 331 -9.62 -27.62 0.71
N CYS A 332 -9.83 -26.51 1.40
CA CYS A 332 -8.75 -25.60 1.74
C CYS A 332 -7.83 -26.22 2.78
N ALA A 333 -6.53 -26.24 2.52
CA ALA A 333 -5.47 -26.57 3.47
C ALA A 333 -4.66 -25.31 3.81
N LEU A 334 -4.13 -25.24 5.02
CA LEU A 334 -3.24 -24.14 5.42
C LEU A 334 -1.96 -24.16 4.57
N ALA A 335 -1.46 -22.97 4.22
CA ALA A 335 -0.10 -22.81 3.77
C ALA A 335 0.88 -23.42 4.78
N VAL A 336 1.98 -23.98 4.30
CA VAL A 336 2.81 -24.90 5.08
C VAL A 336 3.81 -24.16 5.96
N ASP A 337 3.94 -24.60 7.22
CA ASP A 337 4.89 -24.06 8.19
C ASP A 337 6.34 -24.45 7.89
N GLU A 338 7.28 -23.83 8.61
CA GLU A 338 8.72 -24.14 8.50
C GLU A 338 8.99 -25.65 8.61
N GLY A 339 9.81 -26.17 7.69
CA GLY A 339 10.18 -27.58 7.56
C GLY A 339 9.16 -28.47 6.87
N GLY A 340 7.94 -27.97 6.60
CA GLY A 340 6.95 -28.74 5.83
C GLY A 340 7.20 -28.67 4.31
N ALA A 341 6.73 -29.68 3.58
CA ALA A 341 6.93 -29.78 2.14
C ALA A 341 6.18 -28.69 1.36
N CYS A 342 6.82 -28.10 0.35
CA CYS A 342 6.28 -27.02 -0.46
C CYS A 342 6.60 -27.19 -1.94
N GLY A 343 6.04 -26.31 -2.77
CA GLY A 343 6.28 -26.30 -4.21
C GLY A 343 5.20 -27.04 -5.00
N TRP A 344 5.50 -27.37 -6.25
CA TRP A 344 4.52 -28.04 -7.11
C TRP A 344 4.48 -29.53 -6.82
N THR A 345 3.30 -30.04 -6.51
CA THR A 345 3.09 -31.46 -6.22
C THR A 345 2.72 -32.24 -7.48
N GLY A 346 3.23 -33.47 -7.66
CA GLY A 346 2.71 -34.40 -8.67
C GLY A 346 3.39 -34.41 -10.04
N GLY A 347 4.57 -33.79 -10.21
CA GLY A 347 5.46 -33.95 -11.37
C GLY A 347 4.95 -33.41 -12.73
N ASP A 348 3.65 -33.15 -12.84
CA ASP A 348 2.99 -32.60 -14.02
C ASP A 348 2.63 -31.12 -13.80
N TYR A 349 2.55 -30.33 -14.88
CA TYR A 349 2.17 -28.90 -14.86
C TYR A 349 0.78 -28.62 -14.24
N TYR A 350 -0.01 -29.65 -13.96
CA TYR A 350 -1.35 -29.57 -13.36
C TYR A 350 -1.36 -29.85 -11.85
N GLY A 351 -0.19 -30.05 -11.23
CA GLY A 351 -0.04 -30.13 -9.80
C GLY A 351 -0.56 -28.90 -9.07
N GLY A 352 -1.08 -29.05 -7.85
CA GLY A 352 -1.32 -27.91 -6.97
C GLY A 352 0.01 -27.37 -6.46
N TYR A 353 0.19 -26.04 -6.47
CA TYR A 353 1.29 -25.39 -5.77
C TYR A 353 0.97 -25.35 -4.27
N VAL A 354 1.87 -25.89 -3.46
CA VAL A 354 1.80 -25.84 -1.99
C VAL A 354 2.62 -24.63 -1.52
N PRO A 355 1.97 -23.52 -1.12
CA PRO A 355 2.66 -22.34 -0.66
C PRO A 355 3.20 -22.52 0.77
N CYS A 356 4.25 -21.77 1.07
CA CYS A 356 4.72 -21.60 2.44
C CYS A 356 3.92 -20.50 3.16
N ALA A 357 3.81 -20.61 4.47
CA ALA A 357 3.12 -19.63 5.30
C ALA A 357 3.95 -18.35 5.48
N GLY A 358 3.28 -17.19 5.51
CA GLY A 358 3.90 -15.91 5.83
C GLY A 358 5.07 -15.53 4.90
N ASP A 359 6.21 -15.22 5.51
CA ASP A 359 7.42 -14.75 4.81
C ASP A 359 8.39 -15.92 4.49
N LEU A 360 8.00 -17.17 4.79
CA LEU A 360 8.77 -18.36 4.48
C LEU A 360 8.89 -18.58 2.97
N ARG A 361 10.01 -19.19 2.55
CA ARG A 361 10.26 -19.52 1.15
C ARG A 361 10.49 -21.00 0.96
N CYS A 362 10.13 -21.49 -0.22
CA CYS A 362 10.44 -22.86 -0.60
C CYS A 362 11.94 -22.94 -0.96
N ASP A 363 12.71 -23.73 -0.21
CA ASP A 363 14.19 -23.74 -0.23
C ASP A 363 14.82 -24.15 -1.57
N SER A 364 14.10 -24.95 -2.35
CA SER A 364 14.60 -25.50 -3.60
C SER A 364 13.52 -25.54 -4.67
N VAL A 365 13.95 -25.70 -5.92
CA VAL A 365 13.06 -25.99 -7.05
C VAL A 365 12.83 -27.49 -7.23
N ASP A 366 13.45 -28.34 -6.41
CA ASP A 366 13.30 -29.80 -6.49
C ASP A 366 11.96 -30.21 -5.88
N TYR A 367 11.01 -30.47 -6.77
CA TYR A 367 9.60 -30.75 -6.47
C TYR A 367 9.36 -31.82 -5.41
N ASP A 368 10.29 -32.77 -5.24
CA ASP A 368 10.10 -33.91 -4.34
C ASP A 368 10.72 -33.70 -2.95
N SER A 369 11.57 -32.68 -2.76
CA SER A 369 12.30 -32.47 -1.50
C SER A 369 12.23 -31.05 -0.95
N SER A 370 11.58 -30.12 -1.65
CA SER A 370 11.52 -28.75 -1.16
C SER A 370 10.72 -28.63 0.13
N VAL A 371 11.26 -27.83 1.04
CA VAL A 371 10.62 -27.51 2.32
C VAL A 371 10.58 -26.01 2.53
N CYS A 372 9.60 -25.55 3.30
CA CYS A 372 9.51 -24.15 3.71
C CYS A 372 10.63 -23.83 4.67
N VAL A 373 11.45 -22.86 4.33
CA VAL A 373 12.56 -22.39 5.14
C VAL A 373 12.51 -20.88 5.29
N ILE A 374 13.20 -20.43 6.32
CA ILE A 374 13.50 -19.02 6.51
C ILE A 374 14.58 -18.64 5.50
N PRO A 375 14.39 -17.57 4.70
CA PRO A 375 15.40 -17.14 3.74
C PRO A 375 16.75 -16.92 4.43
N GLU A 376 17.83 -17.49 3.87
CA GLU A 376 19.18 -17.34 4.43
C GLU A 376 19.61 -15.88 4.61
N SER A 377 18.97 -14.98 3.84
CA SER A 377 19.20 -13.53 3.91
C SER A 377 18.97 -12.91 5.27
N GLU A 378 18.15 -13.53 6.10
CA GLU A 378 17.76 -12.96 7.38
C GLU A 378 18.71 -13.31 8.52
N ASN A 379 19.68 -14.19 8.29
CA ASN A 379 20.70 -14.52 9.28
C ASN A 379 21.99 -13.70 9.13
N ALA A 380 22.09 -12.85 8.11
CA ALA A 380 23.27 -12.03 7.87
C ALA A 380 23.25 -10.80 8.80
N SER A 381 24.00 -10.88 9.91
CA SER A 381 24.24 -9.71 10.76
C SER A 381 25.19 -8.74 10.06
N CYS A 382 24.63 -7.76 9.36
CA CYS A 382 25.42 -6.73 8.68
C CYS A 382 25.98 -5.72 9.69
N GLU A 383 27.23 -5.29 9.55
CA GLU A 383 27.79 -4.23 10.41
C GLU A 383 27.19 -2.86 10.07
N VAL A 384 26.96 -2.01 11.09
CA VAL A 384 26.52 -0.62 10.86
C VAL A 384 27.69 0.18 10.28
N PRO A 385 27.55 0.74 9.06
CA PRO A 385 28.65 1.49 8.44
C PRO A 385 29.11 2.68 9.29
N GLY A 386 30.41 2.93 9.31
CA GLY A 386 31.01 4.09 9.99
C GLY A 386 31.26 3.92 11.50
N GLN A 387 30.87 2.80 12.10
CA GLN A 387 31.31 2.44 13.45
C GLN A 387 32.83 2.14 13.43
N PRO A 388 33.64 2.71 14.35
CA PRO A 388 35.03 2.32 14.49
C PRO A 388 35.06 0.83 14.86
N ILE A 389 35.74 0.02 14.05
CA ILE A 389 35.92 -1.41 14.32
C ILE A 389 36.68 -1.53 15.65
N GLU A 390 35.96 -1.84 16.73
CA GLU A 390 36.59 -2.20 18.00
C GLU A 390 37.29 -3.54 17.79
N VAL A 391 38.58 -3.49 17.48
CA VAL A 391 39.43 -4.68 17.40
C VAL A 391 39.54 -5.25 18.80
N SER A 392 38.64 -6.17 19.16
CA SER A 392 38.73 -6.94 20.40
C SER A 392 40.06 -7.69 20.42
N MET A 393 40.97 -7.27 21.31
CA MET A 393 42.30 -7.87 21.52
C MET A 393 42.25 -9.07 22.45
#